data_AF-A0A3E2VSU8-F1
#
_entry.id   AF-A0A3E2VSU8-F1
#
_cell.length_a   1.000
_cell.length_b   1.000
_cell.length_c   1.000
_cell.angle_alpha   90.00
_cell.angle_beta   90.00
_cell.angle_gamma   90.00
#
_symmetry.space_group_name_H-M   'P 1'
#
loop_
_entity.id
_entity.type
_entity.pdbx_description
1 polymer ?
#
loop_
_entity_poly.entity_id
_entity_poly.type
_entity_poly.pdbx_seq_one_letter_code
_entity_poly.pdbx_strand_id
1 'polypeptide(L)'
;MFKKLLAVLSLCLVMSGCGDSDMLLTKEDVQLDQIRLKELERKIGDKSTFILMVSQNSCSDCSLMERTILPFSRTHENIDIVELKLDEQGEKISDTDQAFRDIQKLIPAFSGSTPQ
;
A
#
# COMPACT_ATOMS: atom_id res chain seq x y z
N MET A 1 -2.81 44.99 -35.49
CA MET A 1 -3.50 43.69 -35.33
C MET A 1 -2.49 42.58 -35.58
N PHE A 2 -1.86 42.11 -34.51
CA PHE A 2 -0.87 41.02 -34.48
C PHE A 2 -1.21 40.18 -33.24
N LYS A 3 -0.91 38.87 -33.29
CA LYS A 3 -1.16 37.83 -32.26
C LYS A 3 -2.43 36.98 -32.45
N LYS A 4 -2.54 36.18 -33.53
CA LYS A 4 -3.35 34.93 -33.51
C LYS A 4 -2.89 33.87 -34.55
N LEU A 5 -1.61 33.80 -34.93
CA LEU A 5 -1.18 32.86 -35.98
C LEU A 5 0.16 32.16 -35.71
N LEU A 6 0.35 31.63 -34.50
CA LEU A 6 1.50 30.79 -34.14
C LEU A 6 1.12 29.89 -32.96
N ALA A 7 0.27 28.89 -33.20
CA ALA A 7 -0.03 27.87 -32.18
C ALA A 7 -0.56 26.55 -32.75
N VAL A 8 -0.40 26.28 -34.05
CA VAL A 8 -0.92 25.06 -34.67
C VAL A 8 0.05 24.55 -35.72
N LEU A 9 1.29 24.28 -35.31
CA LEU A 9 2.23 23.50 -36.13
C LEU A 9 3.31 22.87 -35.23
N SER A 10 2.87 21.96 -34.36
CA SER A 10 3.74 20.87 -33.88
C SER A 10 2.92 19.60 -33.93
N LEU A 11 2.77 19.16 -35.18
CA LEU A 11 2.05 17.99 -35.63
C LEU A 11 3.01 16.79 -35.55
N CYS A 12 2.58 15.76 -34.80
CA CYS A 12 2.88 14.35 -35.03
C CYS A 12 4.35 13.93 -35.15
N LEU A 13 4.98 13.61 -34.01
CA LEU A 13 5.92 12.48 -33.97
C LEU A 13 5.14 11.23 -33.58
N VAL A 14 4.78 10.48 -34.61
CA VAL A 14 4.04 9.23 -34.55
C VAL A 14 4.96 8.13 -34.02
N MET A 15 4.40 7.39 -33.07
CA MET A 15 4.71 6.03 -32.65
C MET A 15 5.44 5.18 -33.71
N SER A 16 6.64 4.71 -33.38
CA SER A 16 7.13 3.40 -33.81
C SER A 16 8.30 2.98 -32.92
N GLY A 17 7.97 2.69 -31.65
CA GLY A 17 8.81 1.88 -30.77
C GLY A 17 8.09 0.57 -30.53
N CYS A 18 8.39 -0.44 -31.35
CA CYS A 18 8.04 -1.82 -31.07
C CYS A 18 8.82 -2.23 -29.83
N GLY A 19 8.20 -2.14 -28.67
CA GLY A 19 8.66 -2.80 -27.47
C GLY A 19 7.72 -3.97 -27.26
N ASP A 20 8.14 -5.17 -27.66
CA ASP A 20 7.84 -6.34 -26.83
C ASP A 20 8.52 -6.09 -25.49
N SER A 21 7.90 -5.21 -24.70
CA SER A 21 8.07 -5.25 -23.27
C SER A 21 7.18 -6.40 -22.85
N ASP A 22 7.72 -7.63 -22.99
CA ASP A 22 7.63 -8.53 -21.85
C ASP A 22 7.96 -7.64 -20.66
N MET A 23 6.93 -7.31 -19.88
CA MET A 23 7.08 -6.67 -18.60
C MET A 23 7.82 -7.70 -17.78
N LEU A 24 9.14 -7.71 -17.95
CA LEU A 24 10.13 -8.14 -17.00
C LEU A 24 9.73 -7.35 -15.76
N LEU A 25 8.89 -7.98 -14.95
CA LEU A 25 8.69 -7.65 -13.56
C LEU A 25 10.09 -7.70 -12.99
N THR A 26 10.78 -6.56 -13.07
CA THR A 26 11.90 -6.28 -12.22
C THR A 26 11.41 -6.63 -10.85
N LYS A 27 12.16 -7.53 -10.23
CA LYS A 27 12.02 -8.02 -8.87
C LYS A 27 12.33 -6.86 -7.91
N GLU A 28 11.74 -5.69 -8.16
CA GLU A 28 11.71 -4.55 -7.27
C GLU A 28 10.69 -4.87 -6.20
N ASP A 29 11.01 -4.46 -4.98
CA ASP A 29 10.32 -4.74 -3.73
C ASP A 29 8.90 -4.17 -3.72
N VAL A 30 7.99 -4.77 -4.48
CA VAL A 30 6.58 -4.40 -4.48
C VAL A 30 5.96 -4.90 -3.19
N GLN A 31 5.83 -4.00 -2.22
CA GLN A 31 5.14 -4.20 -0.95
C GLN A 31 3.70 -3.69 -1.04
N LEU A 32 2.86 -4.08 -0.08
CA LEU A 32 1.54 -3.48 0.07
C LEU A 32 1.69 -2.00 0.48
N ASP A 33 0.66 -1.19 0.19
CA ASP A 33 0.65 0.20 0.61
C ASP A 33 0.68 0.29 2.13
N GLN A 34 1.77 0.84 2.67
CA GLN A 34 1.96 0.96 4.10
C GLN A 34 1.17 2.15 4.66
N ILE A 35 0.46 1.92 5.76
CA ILE A 35 -0.29 2.95 6.47
C ILE A 35 0.34 3.26 7.83
N ARG A 36 0.34 4.54 8.20
CA ARG A 36 0.72 4.97 9.56
C ARG A 36 -0.50 4.92 10.47
N LEU A 37 -0.29 4.70 11.76
CA LEU A 37 -1.37 4.60 12.75
C LEU A 37 -2.35 5.79 12.72
N LYS A 38 -1.85 7.02 12.55
CA LYS A 38 -2.69 8.23 12.44
C LYS A 38 -3.57 8.23 11.19
N GLU A 39 -3.07 7.68 10.10
CA GLU A 39 -3.84 7.57 8.85
C GLU A 39 -4.87 6.46 8.94
N LEU A 40 -4.55 5.34 9.62
CA LEU A 40 -5.53 4.31 9.94
C LEU A 40 -6.67 4.85 10.81
N GLU A 41 -6.34 5.60 11.88
CA GLU A 41 -7.34 6.28 12.72
C GLU A 41 -8.28 7.15 11.89
N ARG A 42 -7.71 7.92 10.94
CA ARG A 42 -8.49 8.73 10.01
C ARG A 42 -9.37 7.87 9.09
N LYS A 43 -8.85 6.80 8.46
CA LYS A 43 -9.63 5.90 7.59
C LYS A 43 -10.81 5.28 8.35
N ILE A 44 -10.60 4.87 9.60
CA ILE A 44 -11.65 4.35 10.50
C ILE A 44 -12.68 5.44 10.80
N GLY A 45 -12.25 6.64 11.18
CA GLY A 45 -13.13 7.78 11.47
C GLY A 45 -13.98 8.20 10.26
N ASP A 46 -13.38 8.17 9.08
CA ASP A 46 -14.04 8.46 7.80
C ASP A 46 -14.95 7.32 7.33
N LYS A 47 -15.02 6.19 8.06
CA LYS A 47 -15.77 4.98 7.71
C LYS A 47 -15.44 4.44 6.30
N SER A 48 -14.18 4.54 5.92
CA SER A 48 -13.68 3.99 4.67
C SER A 48 -13.84 2.47 4.65
N THR A 49 -14.03 1.89 3.47
CA THR A 49 -13.99 0.43 3.28
C THR A 49 -12.60 0.01 2.81
N PHE A 50 -11.90 -0.77 3.61
CA PHE A 50 -10.55 -1.25 3.32
C PHE A 50 -10.28 -2.58 4.04
N ILE A 51 -9.26 -3.30 3.58
CA ILE A 51 -8.70 -4.48 4.25
C ILE A 51 -7.39 -4.05 4.92
N LEU A 52 -7.25 -4.35 6.20
CA LEU A 52 -6.04 -4.07 6.97
C LEU A 52 -5.25 -5.36 7.20
N MET A 53 -4.02 -5.40 6.70
CA MET A 53 -3.02 -6.37 7.12
C MET A 53 -2.20 -5.77 8.26
N VAL A 54 -2.07 -6.47 9.39
CA VAL A 54 -1.18 -6.08 10.48
C VAL A 54 -0.03 -7.06 10.54
N SER A 55 1.20 -6.56 10.53
CA SER A 55 2.40 -7.40 10.40
C SER A 55 3.58 -6.83 11.21
N GLN A 56 4.67 -7.59 11.22
CA GLN A 56 6.00 -7.20 11.73
C GLN A 56 7.05 -7.74 10.78
N ASN A 57 8.19 -7.06 10.60
CA ASN A 57 9.24 -7.55 9.70
C ASN A 57 9.85 -8.90 10.15
N SER A 58 9.78 -9.23 11.44
CA SER A 58 10.24 -10.50 11.99
C SER A 58 9.27 -11.68 11.80
N CYS A 59 8.06 -11.43 11.28
CA CYS A 59 6.99 -12.43 11.15
C CYS A 59 7.07 -13.19 9.82
N SER A 60 7.58 -14.43 9.84
CA SER A 60 7.70 -15.27 8.64
C SER A 60 6.35 -15.56 7.98
N ASP A 61 5.31 -15.82 8.77
CA ASP A 61 3.97 -16.13 8.27
C ASP A 61 3.34 -14.90 7.60
N CYS A 62 3.67 -13.70 8.09
CA CYS A 62 3.24 -12.44 7.49
C CYS A 62 3.86 -12.29 6.09
N SER A 63 5.15 -12.62 5.91
CA SER A 63 5.78 -12.60 4.59
C SER A 63 5.17 -13.61 3.62
N LEU A 64 4.73 -14.78 4.11
CA LEU A 64 4.01 -15.76 3.28
C LEU A 64 2.62 -15.25 2.88
N MET A 65 1.91 -14.62 3.82
CA MET A 65 0.62 -13.98 3.55
C MET A 65 0.76 -12.86 2.52
N GLU A 66 1.76 -11.98 2.67
CA GLU A 66 2.02 -10.88 1.75
C GLU A 66 2.23 -11.36 0.31
N ARG A 67 2.99 -12.45 0.12
CA ARG A 67 3.20 -13.07 -1.20
C ARG A 67 1.91 -13.58 -1.84
N THR A 68 0.88 -13.84 -1.05
CA THR A 68 -0.45 -14.27 -1.52
C THR A 68 -1.36 -13.08 -1.80
N ILE A 69 -1.31 -12.05 -0.94
CA ILE A 69 -2.16 -10.86 -1.05
C ILE A 69 -1.68 -9.93 -2.18
N LEU A 70 -0.37 -9.79 -2.39
CA LEU A 70 0.19 -8.89 -3.41
C LEU A 70 -0.30 -9.19 -4.84
N PRO A 71 -0.31 -10.45 -5.33
CA PRO A 71 -0.92 -10.75 -6.62
C PRO A 71 -2.43 -10.45 -6.66
N PHE A 72 -3.14 -10.66 -5.55
CA PHE A 72 -4.57 -10.39 -5.45
C PHE A 72 -4.86 -8.89 -5.54
N SER A 73 -4.13 -8.03 -4.81
CA SER A 73 -4.34 -6.58 -4.82
C SER A 73 -4.15 -5.99 -6.22
N ARG A 74 -3.15 -6.47 -6.96
CA ARG A 74 -2.89 -6.04 -8.35
C ARG A 74 -4.00 -6.39 -9.33
N THR A 75 -4.68 -7.51 -9.10
CA THR A 75 -5.78 -7.95 -9.97
C THR A 75 -7.12 -7.35 -9.56
N HIS A 76 -7.18 -6.71 -8.39
CA HIS A 76 -8.38 -6.13 -7.78
C HIS A 76 -8.10 -4.72 -7.27
N GLU A 77 -7.71 -3.81 -8.18
CA GLU A 77 -7.36 -2.41 -7.86
C GLU A 77 -8.50 -1.63 -7.18
N ASN A 78 -9.73 -2.12 -7.27
CA ASN A 78 -10.91 -1.53 -6.62
C ASN A 78 -11.05 -1.92 -5.12
N ILE A 79 -10.17 -2.77 -4.60
CA ILE A 79 -10.13 -3.18 -3.19
C ILE A 79 -8.92 -2.50 -2.55
N ASP A 80 -9.20 -1.59 -1.60
CA ASP A 80 -8.17 -0.91 -0.82
C ASP A 80 -7.59 -1.89 0.22
N ILE A 81 -6.34 -2.31 0.04
CA ILE A 81 -5.61 -3.20 0.94
C ILE A 81 -4.36 -2.46 1.42
N VAL A 82 -4.31 -2.21 2.73
CA VAL A 82 -3.20 -1.49 3.37
C VAL A 82 -2.52 -2.36 4.43
N GLU A 83 -1.22 -2.13 4.63
CA GLU A 83 -0.42 -2.82 5.63
C GLU A 83 0.00 -1.87 6.76
N LEU A 84 -0.24 -2.27 8.00
CA LEU A 84 0.30 -1.62 9.18
C LEU A 84 1.39 -2.50 9.80
N LYS A 85 2.65 -2.11 9.58
CA LYS A 85 3.81 -2.73 10.21
C LYS A 85 4.03 -2.17 11.62
N LEU A 86 3.84 -2.99 12.63
CA LEU A 86 3.87 -2.56 14.05
C LEU A 86 5.25 -2.04 14.47
N ASP A 87 6.30 -2.72 14.01
CA ASP A 87 7.70 -2.43 14.30
C ASP A 87 8.25 -1.22 13.53
N GLU A 88 7.45 -0.63 12.64
CA GLU A 88 7.80 0.58 11.91
C GLU A 88 7.02 1.82 12.39
N GLN A 89 6.13 1.70 13.39
CA GLN A 89 5.33 2.83 13.89
C GLN A 89 6.11 3.79 14.81
N GLY A 90 7.40 3.54 15.04
CA GLY A 90 8.30 4.36 15.84
C GLY A 90 9.77 4.06 15.53
N GLU A 91 10.69 4.61 16.32
CA GLU A 91 12.14 4.42 16.13
C GLU A 91 12.70 3.28 17.01
N LYS A 92 11.95 2.83 18.02
CA LYS A 92 12.40 1.85 19.02
C LYS A 92 11.52 0.61 19.03
N ILE A 93 12.09 -0.51 19.44
CA ILE A 93 11.35 -1.79 19.61
C ILE A 93 10.22 -1.67 20.65
N SER A 94 10.38 -0.82 21.68
CA SER A 94 9.31 -0.51 22.64
C SER A 94 8.05 0.06 21.97
N ASP A 95 8.21 0.60 20.77
CA ASP A 95 7.14 1.26 20.03
C ASP A 95 6.23 0.21 19.37
N THR A 96 6.68 -1.04 19.18
CA THR A 96 5.86 -2.15 18.69
C THR A 96 4.75 -2.51 19.68
N ASP A 97 5.08 -2.67 20.96
CA ASP A 97 4.09 -2.95 22.01
C ASP A 97 3.10 -1.80 22.18
N GLN A 98 3.59 -0.57 22.01
CA GLN A 98 2.77 0.62 22.09
C GLN A 98 1.83 0.72 20.87
N ALA A 99 2.34 0.48 19.66
CA ALA A 99 1.55 0.43 18.44
C ALA A 99 0.47 -0.65 18.52
N PHE A 100 0.81 -1.82 19.06
CA PHE A 100 -0.17 -2.87 19.33
C PHE A 100 -1.29 -2.37 20.25
N ARG A 101 -0.95 -1.79 21.41
CA ARG A 101 -1.93 -1.22 22.35
C ARG A 101 -2.79 -0.13 21.71
N ASP A 102 -2.21 0.70 20.85
CA ASP A 102 -2.95 1.78 20.21
C ASP A 102 -3.91 1.26 19.14
N ILE A 103 -3.55 0.20 18.39
CA ILE A 103 -4.50 -0.50 17.51
C ILE A 103 -5.63 -1.12 18.31
N GLN A 104 -5.38 -1.70 19.49
CA GLN A 104 -6.45 -2.26 20.32
C GLN A 104 -7.45 -1.20 20.78
N LYS A 105 -7.02 0.06 20.96
CA LYS A 105 -7.93 1.17 21.25
C LYS A 105 -8.80 1.52 20.05
N LEU A 106 -8.25 1.44 18.85
CA LEU A 106 -8.97 1.72 17.60
C LEU A 106 -9.91 0.58 17.19
N ILE A 107 -9.46 -0.66 17.38
CA ILE A 107 -10.14 -1.89 16.99
C ILE A 107 -10.16 -2.83 18.21
N PRO A 108 -11.15 -2.70 19.12
CA PRO A 108 -11.18 -3.50 20.35
C PRO A 108 -11.25 -5.02 20.14
N ALA A 109 -11.74 -5.46 18.98
CA ALA A 109 -11.78 -6.87 18.60
C ALA A 109 -10.40 -7.43 18.18
N PHE A 110 -9.39 -6.57 18.01
CA PHE A 110 -8.03 -6.96 17.72
C PHE A 110 -7.36 -7.49 19.01
N SER A 111 -7.57 -8.78 19.31
CA SER A 111 -6.97 -9.47 20.45
C SER A 111 -5.69 -10.19 20.06
N GLY A 112 -4.66 -10.15 20.93
CA GLY A 112 -3.29 -10.60 20.66
C GLY A 112 -3.04 -12.10 20.53
N SER A 113 -4.05 -12.88 20.15
CA SER A 113 -3.89 -14.27 19.77
C SER A 113 -4.14 -14.41 18.28
N THR A 114 -3.16 -14.94 17.56
CA THR A 114 -3.39 -15.58 16.26
C THR A 114 -4.52 -16.60 16.45
N PRO A 115 -5.55 -16.64 15.60
CA PRO A 115 -6.54 -17.71 15.64
C PRO A 115 -5.82 -19.07 15.61
N GLN A 116 -6.11 -19.94 16.58
CA GLN A 116 -5.62 -21.33 16.59
C GLN A 116 -6.39 -22.19 15.59
#